data_AF-A0A8H6WQS6-F1
#
_entry.id   AF-A0A8H6WQS6-F1
#
_cell.length_a   1.000
_cell.length_b   1.000
_cell.length_c   1.000
_cell.angle_alpha   90.00
_cell.angle_beta   90.00
_cell.angle_gamma   90.00
#
_symmetry.space_group_name_H-M   'P 1'
#
loop_
_entity.id
_entity.type
_entity.pdbx_description
1 polymer ?
#
loop_
_entity_poly.entity_id
_entity_poly.type
_entity_poly.pdbx_seq_one_letter_code
_entity_poly.pdbx_strand_id
1 'polypeptide(L)'
;MPPFVDPALLIQHAQQWFTSAAIVTRLVGLAAMLLSSRWYYSQPYHTSKCSGLDWVNELIRGNPGHIYSELGVSLQIFVLLIIELRKMGYTASNKICDP
;
A
#
# COMPACT_ATOMS: atom_id res chain seq x y z
N MET A 1 -4.66 39.07 36.03
CA MET A 1 -3.83 38.01 36.61
C MET A 1 -3.87 36.85 35.64
N PRO A 2 -2.74 36.45 35.00
CA PRO A 2 -2.74 35.32 34.09
C PRO A 2 -3.13 34.04 34.86
N PRO A 3 -3.81 33.08 34.22
CA PRO A 3 -4.16 31.81 34.87
C PRO A 3 -2.89 31.07 35.28
N PHE A 4 -2.88 30.53 36.51
CA PHE A 4 -1.86 29.62 36.97
C PHE A 4 -1.99 28.31 36.18
N VAL A 5 -1.04 28.04 35.28
CA VAL A 5 -0.99 26.78 34.52
C VAL A 5 -0.18 25.78 35.33
N ASP A 6 -0.77 24.61 35.59
CA ASP A 6 -0.11 23.53 36.31
C ASP A 6 1.16 23.08 35.57
N PRO A 7 2.35 23.12 36.21
CA PRO A 7 3.61 22.70 35.58
C PRO A 7 3.58 21.24 35.12
N ALA A 8 2.80 20.36 35.77
CA ALA A 8 2.68 18.97 35.37
C ALA A 8 1.99 18.82 33.99
N LEU A 9 1.00 19.68 33.70
CA LEU A 9 0.28 19.68 32.43
C LEU A 9 1.19 20.12 31.27
N LEU A 10 2.04 21.13 31.50
CA LEU A 10 3.01 21.59 30.51
C LEU A 10 4.03 20.51 30.17
N ILE A 11 4.51 19.79 31.17
CA ILE A 11 5.46 18.67 31.00
C ILE A 11 4.79 17.51 30.26
N GLN A 12 3.54 17.17 30.61
CA GLN A 12 2.78 16.10 29.97
C GLN A 12 2.55 16.38 28.48
N HIS A 13 2.14 17.61 28.13
CA HIS A 13 1.96 17.99 26.74
C HIS A 13 3.28 17.93 25.97
N ALA A 14 4.36 18.48 26.54
CA ALA A 14 5.69 18.41 25.94
C ALA A 14 6.13 16.95 25.69
N GLN A 15 5.93 16.06 26.66
CA GLN A 15 6.22 14.62 26.52
C GLN A 15 5.37 13.97 25.43
N GLN A 16 4.09 14.33 25.30
CA GLN A 16 3.22 13.81 24.23
C GLN A 16 3.71 14.22 22.84
N TRP A 17 4.19 15.45 22.66
CA TRP A 17 4.79 15.90 21.40
C TRP A 17 6.03 15.10 21.05
N PHE A 18 6.94 14.92 22.01
CA PHE A 18 8.18 14.18 21.79
C PHE A 18 7.94 12.69 21.50
N THR A 19 7.05 12.05 22.27
CA THR A 19 6.71 10.64 22.08
C THR A 19 6.03 10.41 20.73
N SER A 20 5.08 11.26 20.35
CA SER A 20 4.42 11.19 19.05
C SER A 20 5.39 11.37 17.89
N ALA A 21 6.28 12.37 17.96
CA ALA A 21 7.30 12.60 16.94
C ALA A 21 8.26 11.40 16.79
N ALA A 22 8.67 10.79 17.91
CA ALA A 22 9.52 9.61 17.90
C ALA A 22 8.82 8.39 17.25
N ILE A 23 7.54 8.18 17.54
CA ILE A 23 6.74 7.11 16.94
C ILE A 23 6.63 7.33 15.43
N VAL A 24 6.23 8.53 14.98
CA VAL A 24 6.09 8.84 13.56
C VAL A 24 7.42 8.62 12.83
N THR A 25 8.53 9.11 13.39
CA THR A 25 9.86 8.92 12.79
C THR A 25 10.22 7.45 12.62
N ARG A 26 9.93 6.62 13.63
CA ARG A 26 10.14 5.17 13.54
C ARG A 26 9.27 4.51 12.49
N LEU A 27 7.99 4.86 12.42
CA LEU A 27 7.06 4.30 11.43
C LEU A 27 7.50 4.66 10.00
N VAL A 28 7.90 5.90 9.77
CA VAL A 28 8.43 6.34 8.47
C VAL A 28 9.72 5.60 8.13
N GLY A 29 10.65 5.45 9.09
CA GLY A 29 11.88 4.70 8.90
C GLY A 29 11.65 3.22 8.54
N LEU A 30 10.73 2.55 9.24
CA LEU A 30 10.35 1.17 8.94
C LEU A 30 9.70 1.05 7.56
N ALA A 31 8.80 1.98 7.21
CA ALA A 31 8.17 2.00 5.89
C ALA A 31 9.21 2.20 4.78
N ALA A 32 10.17 3.12 4.96
CA ALA A 32 11.25 3.35 4.02
C ALA A 32 12.16 2.12 3.87
N MET A 33 12.50 1.43 4.98
CA MET A 33 13.27 0.17 4.92
C MET A 33 12.53 -0.92 4.16
N LEU A 34 11.21 -1.07 4.37
CA LEU A 34 10.41 -2.06 3.66
C LEU A 34 10.28 -1.74 2.16
N LEU A 35 10.00 -0.48 1.83
CA LEU A 35 9.86 -0.03 0.44
C LEU A 35 11.19 -0.03 -0.32
N SER A 36 12.30 0.28 0.35
CA SER A 36 13.65 0.21 -0.23
C SER A 36 14.21 -1.22 -0.27
N SER A 37 13.57 -2.16 0.42
CA SER A 37 14.05 -3.54 0.43
C SER A 37 13.98 -4.15 -0.97
N ARG A 38 15.04 -4.88 -1.34
CA ARG A 38 15.10 -5.61 -2.61
C ARG A 38 13.91 -6.57 -2.77
N TRP A 39 13.35 -7.08 -1.67
CA TRP A 39 12.17 -7.95 -1.66
C TRP A 39 10.91 -7.28 -2.20
N TYR A 40 10.74 -5.97 -1.97
CA TYR A 40 9.61 -5.21 -2.51
C TYR A 40 9.66 -5.12 -4.04
N TYR A 41 10.87 -4.99 -4.60
CA TYR A 41 11.09 -4.89 -6.06
C TYR A 41 11.33 -6.24 -6.75
N SER A 42 11.76 -7.27 -6.03
CA SER A 42 12.19 -8.57 -6.58
C SER A 42 11.08 -9.62 -6.60
N GLN A 43 9.82 -9.21 -6.48
CA GLN A 43 8.71 -10.14 -6.59
C GLN A 43 8.72 -10.74 -8.00
N PRO A 44 8.76 -12.09 -8.14
CA PRO A 44 8.87 -12.73 -9.43
C PRO A 44 7.70 -12.27 -10.30
N TYR A 45 8.05 -11.52 -11.32
CA TYR A 45 7.15 -11.10 -12.36
C TYR A 45 7.17 -12.20 -13.42
N HIS A 46 5.99 -12.62 -13.90
CA HIS A 46 5.79 -13.79 -14.76
C HIS A 46 5.73 -15.16 -14.08
N THR A 47 5.32 -15.27 -12.81
CA THR A 47 4.64 -16.51 -12.40
C THR A 47 3.22 -16.47 -12.94
N SER A 48 3.09 -16.40 -14.28
CA SER A 48 1.83 -16.22 -15.01
C SER A 48 0.80 -17.22 -14.51
N LYS A 49 0.01 -16.79 -13.53
CA LYS A 49 -0.98 -17.66 -12.93
C LYS A 49 -2.01 -17.96 -13.98
N CYS A 50 -2.39 -19.23 -14.06
CA CYS A 50 -3.12 -19.72 -15.21
C CYS A 50 -4.53 -19.11 -15.39
N SER A 51 -5.08 -18.41 -14.39
CA SER A 51 -6.39 -17.76 -14.52
C SER A 51 -6.30 -16.23 -14.56
N GLY A 52 -7.26 -15.59 -15.24
CA GLY A 52 -7.38 -14.13 -15.28
C GLY A 52 -7.63 -13.53 -13.89
N LEU A 53 -8.36 -14.22 -13.01
CA LEU A 53 -8.53 -13.82 -11.62
C LEU A 53 -7.20 -13.80 -10.88
N ASP A 54 -6.41 -14.84 -11.06
CA ASP A 54 -5.13 -14.98 -10.41
C ASP A 54 -4.11 -13.95 -10.91
N TRP A 55 -4.12 -13.66 -12.21
CA TRP A 55 -3.33 -12.59 -12.82
C TRP A 55 -3.71 -11.21 -12.25
N VAL A 56 -5.01 -10.90 -12.16
CA VAL A 56 -5.49 -9.65 -11.51
C VAL A 56 -5.01 -9.57 -10.06
N ASN A 57 -5.09 -10.67 -9.31
CA ASN A 57 -4.63 -10.71 -7.92
C ASN A 57 -3.11 -10.53 -7.80
N GLU A 58 -2.33 -11.06 -8.74
CA GLU A 58 -0.88 -10.88 -8.79
C GLU A 58 -0.51 -9.41 -9.07
N LEU A 59 -1.21 -8.75 -9.98
CA LEU A 59 -0.99 -7.32 -10.26
C LEU A 59 -1.31 -6.43 -9.05
N ILE A 60 -2.44 -6.65 -8.39
CA ILE A 60 -2.86 -5.81 -7.25
C ILE A 60 -1.94 -6.01 -6.04
N ARG A 61 -1.47 -7.23 -5.80
CA ARG A 61 -0.63 -7.58 -4.65
C ARG A 61 0.86 -7.52 -4.95
N GLY A 62 1.21 -7.28 -6.22
CA GLY A 62 2.56 -7.24 -6.74
C GLY A 62 3.21 -5.88 -6.55
N ASN A 63 4.38 -5.70 -7.17
CA ASN A 63 5.01 -4.40 -7.28
C ASN A 63 4.11 -3.45 -8.12
N PRO A 64 3.69 -2.29 -7.59
CA PRO A 64 2.88 -1.32 -8.33
C PRO A 64 3.53 -0.83 -9.64
N GLY A 65 4.86 -0.91 -9.74
CA GLY A 65 5.59 -0.62 -10.97
C GLY A 65 5.22 -1.53 -12.14
N HIS A 66 4.79 -2.77 -11.89
CA HIS A 66 4.41 -3.71 -12.94
C HIS A 66 3.11 -3.30 -13.65
N ILE A 67 2.12 -2.80 -12.92
CA ILE A 67 0.89 -2.26 -13.52
C ILE A 67 1.23 -1.08 -14.45
N TYR A 68 2.15 -0.21 -14.00
CA TYR A 68 2.58 0.92 -14.81
C TYR A 68 3.35 0.48 -16.06
N SER A 69 4.29 -0.46 -15.94
CA SER A 69 5.10 -0.92 -17.08
C SER A 69 4.29 -1.65 -18.14
N GLU A 70 3.24 -2.37 -17.75
CA GLU A 70 2.47 -3.25 -18.65
C GLU A 70 1.21 -2.59 -19.20
N LEU A 71 0.49 -1.88 -18.33
CA LEU A 71 -0.82 -1.33 -18.63
C LEU A 71 -0.79 0.19 -18.76
N GLY A 72 0.34 0.84 -18.46
CA GLY A 72 0.50 2.28 -18.55
C GLY A 72 -0.31 3.08 -17.52
N VAL A 73 -0.80 2.43 -16.47
CA VAL A 73 -1.67 3.06 -15.45
C VAL A 73 -1.14 2.81 -14.03
N SER A 74 -1.53 3.66 -13.08
CA SER A 74 -1.19 3.45 -11.67
C SER A 74 -2.08 2.37 -11.04
N LEU A 75 -1.60 1.74 -9.95
CA LEU A 75 -2.37 0.77 -9.16
C LEU A 75 -3.76 1.32 -8.78
N GLN A 76 -3.84 2.60 -8.41
CA GLN A 76 -5.10 3.24 -8.01
C GLN A 76 -6.12 3.27 -9.15
N ILE A 77 -5.69 3.68 -10.34
CA ILE A 77 -6.56 3.74 -11.53
C ILE A 77 -6.98 2.34 -11.95
N PHE A 78 -6.05 1.37 -11.91
CA PHE A 78 -6.35 -0.03 -12.20
C PHE A 78 -7.40 -0.62 -11.24
N VAL A 79 -7.29 -0.35 -9.92
CA VAL A 79 -8.27 -0.80 -8.92
C VAL A 79 -9.64 -0.14 -9.15
N LEU A 80 -9.69 1.16 -9.47
CA LEU A 80 -10.94 1.85 -9.80
C LEU A 80 -11.62 1.24 -11.03
N LEU A 81 -10.85 0.92 -12.07
CA LEU A 81 -11.36 0.24 -13.25
C LEU A 81 -11.98 -1.12 -12.90
N ILE A 82 -11.32 -1.93 -12.07
CA ILE A 82 -11.86 -3.24 -11.63
C ILE A 82 -13.16 -3.08 -10.84
N ILE A 83 -13.25 -2.08 -9.97
CA ILE A 83 -14.48 -1.80 -9.21
C ILE A 83 -15.62 -1.48 -10.17
N GLU A 84 -15.38 -0.63 -11.17
CA GLU A 84 -16.42 -0.24 -12.13
C GLU A 84 -16.83 -1.40 -13.03
N LEU A 85 -15.88 -2.21 -13.50
CA LEU A 85 -16.17 -3.44 -14.24
C LEU A 85 -17.05 -4.40 -13.44
N ARG A 86 -16.77 -4.58 -12.15
CA ARG A 86 -17.60 -5.41 -11.26
C ARG A 86 -18.99 -4.83 -11.05
N LYS A 87 -19.13 -3.51 -10.93
CA LYS A 87 -20.43 -2.85 -10.84
C LYS A 87 -21.29 -3.06 -12.08
N MET A 88 -20.66 -3.19 -13.25
CA MET A 88 -21.33 -3.53 -14.52
C MET A 88 -21.59 -5.03 -14.70
N GLY A 89 -21.22 -5.87 -13.71
CA GLY A 89 -21.43 -7.32 -13.75
C GLY A 89 -20.29 -8.12 -14.39
N TYR A 90 -19.18 -7.49 -14.77
CA TYR A 90 -18.01 -8.19 -15.28
C TYR A 90 -17.16 -8.76 -14.15
N THR A 91 -16.75 -10.01 -14.29
CA THR A 91 -15.85 -10.70 -13.35
C THR A 91 -14.61 -11.20 -14.06
N ALA A 92 -13.52 -11.34 -13.32
CA ALA A 92 -12.29 -11.89 -13.87
C ALA A 92 -12.51 -13.37 -14.25
N SER A 93 -11.86 -13.80 -15.33
CA SER A 93 -11.95 -15.18 -15.79
C SER A 93 -11.30 -16.13 -14.78
N ASN A 94 -12.05 -17.11 -14.29
CA ASN A 94 -11.53 -18.22 -13.50
C ASN A 94 -11.04 -19.39 -14.39
N LYS A 95 -11.07 -19.24 -15.73
CA LYS A 95 -10.55 -20.25 -16.63
C LYS A 95 -9.04 -20.30 -16.50
N ILE A 96 -8.54 -21.49 -16.19
CA ILE A 96 -7.12 -21.84 -16.24
C ILE A 96 -6.73 -21.92 -17.72
N CYS A 97 -5.60 -21.35 -18.12
CA CYS A 97 -5.07 -21.54 -19.48
C CYS A 97 -4.66 -23.00 -19.69
N ASP A 98 -4.95 -23.53 -20.89
CA ASP A 98 -4.53 -24.86 -21.27
C ASP A 98 -2.99 -24.93 -21.31
N PRO A 99 -2.37 -26.05 -20.86
CA PRO A 99 -0.92 -26.24 -20.88
C PRO A 99 -0.34 -26.29 -22.29
#